data_AF-A0A889XT43-F1
#
_entry.id   AF-A0A889XT43-F1
#
_cell.length_a   1.000
_cell.length_b   1.000
_cell.length_c   1.000
_cell.angle_alpha   90.00
_cell.angle_beta   90.00
_cell.angle_gamma   90.00
#
_symmetry.space_group_name_H-M   'P 1'
#
loop_
_entity.id
_entity.type
_entity.pdbx_description
1 polymer ?
#
loop_
_entity_poly.entity_id
_entity_poly.type
_entity_poly.pdbx_seq_one_letter_code
_entity_poly.pdbx_strand_id
1 'polypeptide(L)' 'FLYGSTLLFAMHGATILAVGRYGGEREVDQVVNRGTATERGALFWRGTMG' A
#
# COMPACT_ATOMS: atom_id res chain seq x y z
N PHE A 1 7.08 19.22 -6.51
CA PHE A 1 7.59 17.84 -6.33
C PHE A 1 7.93 17.52 -4.89
N LEU A 2 8.79 18.30 -4.20
CA LEU A 2 9.24 18.02 -2.82
C LEU A 2 8.13 17.53 -1.86
N TYR A 3 7.12 18.36 -1.57
CA TYR A 3 6.05 17.98 -0.65
C TYR A 3 5.19 16.81 -1.13
N GLY A 4 4.94 16.71 -2.44
CA GLY A 4 4.17 15.61 -3.02
C GLY A 4 4.90 14.27 -2.89
N SER A 5 6.21 14.24 -3.12
CA SER A 5 7.04 13.05 -2.93
C SER A 5 7.09 12.64 -1.46
N THR A 6 7.24 13.60 -0.54
CA THR A 6 7.17 13.33 0.91
C THR A 6 5.82 12.71 1.30
N LEU A 7 4.71 13.29 0.82
CA LEU A 7 3.38 12.80 1.11
C LEU A 7 3.17 11.36 0.58
N LEU A 8 3.46 11.12 -0.70
CA LEU A 8 3.23 9.82 -1.33
C LEU A 8 4.12 8.72 -0.73
N PHE A 9 5.37 9.02 -0.41
CA PHE A 9 6.26 8.03 0.20
C PHE A 9 5.81 7.69 1.63
N ALA A 10 5.37 8.68 2.41
CA ALA A 10 4.80 8.43 3.73
C ALA A 10 3.53 7.58 3.66
N MET A 11 2.61 7.90 2.75
CA MET A 11 1.39 7.12 2.53
C MET A 11 1.70 5.67 2.12
N HIS A 12 2.58 5.49 1.14
CA HIS A 12 2.95 4.18 0.63
C HIS A 12 3.68 3.34 1.68
N GLY A 13 4.76 3.87 2.27
CA GLY A 13 5.55 3.16 3.28
C GLY A 13 4.72 2.76 4.50
N ALA A 14 3.87 3.67 5.01
CA ALA A 14 2.97 3.35 6.12
C ALA A 14 1.94 2.26 5.74
N THR A 15 1.43 2.28 4.50
CA THR A 15 0.50 1.25 4.00
C THR A 15 1.18 -0.12 3.97
N ILE A 16 2.39 -0.22 3.40
CA ILE A 16 3.15 -1.48 3.30
C ILE A 16 3.44 -2.06 4.69
N LEU A 17 3.87 -1.23 5.64
CA LEU A 17 4.09 -1.67 7.02
C LEU A 17 2.78 -2.14 7.69
N ALA A 18 1.67 -1.43 7.48
CA ALA A 18 0.36 -1.79 8.04
C ALA A 18 -0.17 -3.14 7.50
N VAL A 19 0.12 -3.47 6.24
CA VAL A 19 -0.24 -4.76 5.63
C VAL A 19 0.88 -5.81 5.71
N GLY A 20 2.00 -5.54 6.39
CA GLY A 20 3.14 -6.46 6.51
C GLY A 20 2.79 -7.82 7.12
N ARG A 21 1.79 -7.87 8.01
CA ARG A 21 1.25 -9.14 8.55
C ARG A 21 0.63 -10.07 7.49
N TYR A 22 0.40 -9.55 6.28
CA TYR A 22 -0.12 -10.27 5.12
C TYR A 22 0.95 -10.45 4.03
N GLY A 23 2.22 -10.13 4.30
CA GLY A 23 3.32 -10.16 3.33
C GLY A 23 3.26 -9.03 2.30
N GLY A 24 2.80 -7.84 2.69
CA GLY A 24 2.64 -6.69 1.78
C GLY A 24 3.94 -6.14 1.22
N GLU A 25 5.07 -6.37 1.90
CA GLU A 25 6.41 -6.03 1.44
C GLU A 25 6.91 -6.89 0.26
N ARG A 26 6.26 -8.03 -0.01
CA ARG A 26 6.55 -8.89 -1.17
C ARG A 26 5.85 -8.35 -2.42
N GLU A 27 6.13 -7.10 -2.77
CA GLU A 27 5.38 -6.34 -3.77
C GLU A 27 5.39 -6.99 -5.15
N VAL A 28 6.51 -7.61 -5.56
CA VAL A 28 6.61 -8.34 -6.84
C VAL A 28 5.60 -9.49 -6.90
N ASP A 29 5.53 -10.30 -5.84
CA ASP A 29 4.59 -11.43 -5.77
C ASP A 29 3.14 -10.94 -5.76
N GLN A 30 2.87 -9.85 -5.04
CA GLN A 30 1.54 -9.23 -4.96
C GLN A 30 1.07 -8.60 -6.29
N VAL A 31 2.00 -8.07 -7.09
CA VAL A 31 1.70 -7.53 -8.43
C VAL A 31 1.35 -8.66 -9.40
N VAL A 32 2.08 -9.77 -9.35
CA VAL A 32 1.84 -10.94 -10.23
C VAL A 32 0.60 -11.72 -9.77
N ASN A 33 0.45 -11.94 -8.46
CA ASN A 33 -0.64 -12.68 -7.83
C ASN A 33 -1.22 -11.86 -6.67
N ARG A 34 -2.29 -11.10 -6.96
CA ARG A 34 -2.95 -10.25 -5.98
C ARG A 34 -3.44 -11.05 -4.77
N GLY A 35 -2.95 -10.69 -3.58
CA GLY A 35 -3.38 -11.24 -2.30
C GLY A 35 -4.10 -10.22 -1.42
N THR A 36 -4.50 -10.65 -0.22
CA THR A 36 -5.25 -9.82 0.73
C THR A 36 -4.50 -8.56 1.19
N ALA A 37 -3.16 -8.55 1.12
CA ALA A 37 -2.35 -7.37 1.40
C ALA A 37 -2.69 -6.23 0.43
N THR A 38 -2.66 -6.49 -0.88
CA THR A 38 -2.99 -5.51 -1.92
C THR A 38 -4.47 -5.12 -1.91
N GLU A 39 -5.37 -6.08 -1.70
CA GLU A 39 -6.82 -5.79 -1.62
C GLU A 39 -7.12 -4.83 -0.46
N ARG A 40 -6.58 -5.10 0.73
CA ARG A 40 -6.78 -4.26 1.91
C ARG A 40 -6.11 -2.89 1.75
N GLY A 41 -4.90 -2.85 1.20
CA GLY A 41 -4.20 -1.59 0.91
C GLY A 41 -4.99 -0.70 -0.06
N ALA A 42 -5.57 -1.29 -1.11
CA ALA A 42 -6.43 -0.57 -2.05
C ALA A 42 -7.76 -0.15 -1.41
N LEU A 43 -8.43 -1.04 -0.69
CA LEU A 43 -9.70 -0.76 -0.03
C LEU A 43 -9.58 0.33 1.05
N PHE A 44 -8.45 0.39 1.77
CA PHE A 44 -8.18 1.46 2.72
C PHE A 44 -8.24 2.83 2.04
N TRP A 45 -7.50 3.01 0.93
CA TRP A 45 -7.47 4.29 0.23
C TRP A 45 -8.78 4.58 -0.52
N ARG A 46 -9.44 3.57 -1.09
CA ARG A 46 -10.79 3.71 -1.65
C ARG A 46 -11.79 4.20 -0.58
N GLY A 47 -11.77 3.59 0.61
CA GLY A 47 -12.63 3.99 1.72
C GLY A 47 -12.28 5.36 2.31
N THR A 48 -11.05 5.84 2.12
CA THR A 48 -10.58 7.13 2.66
C THR A 48 -10.75 8.28 1.66
N MET A 49 -10.57 8.02 0.37
CA MET A 49 -10.47 9.07 -0.66
C MET A 49 -11.26 8.79 -1.96
N GLY A 50 -12.01 7.69 -2.07
CA GLY A 50 -12.90 7.39 -3.21
C GLY A 50 -12.59 6.10 -3.95
#